data_AF-A0A7J9I656-F1
#
_entry.id   AF-A0A7J9I656-F1
#
_cell.length_a   1.000
_cell.length_b   1.000
_cell.length_c   1.000
_cell.angle_alpha   90.00
_cell.angle_beta   90.00
_cell.angle_gamma   90.00
#
_symmetry.space_group_name_H-M   'P 1'
#
loop_
_entity.id
_entity.type
_entity.pdbx_description
1 polymer ?
#
loop_
_entity_poly.entity_id
_entity_poly.type
_entity_poly.pdbx_seq_one_letter_code
_entity_poly.pdbx_strand_id
1 'polypeptide(L)'
;MGKGGVGKSSTINSLIGEQVVRVTAFQSEGLRPVMVSRSWAGFTLNVIDTPGLVEAGYVNHQALELIKGFLLNKTIDVLLYVDRLDVYRVDNLDKQIIRAITNSFGKEIWRKSLLVLTHAQLCPPDGLNYDVFSSKRSEGVLKAIRMGARIRKMDLEVCILFQVYLCGRHVGLPE
;
A
#
# COMPACT_ATOMS: atom_id res chain seq x y z
N MET A 1 -3.44 -3.04 0.31
CA MET A 1 -2.81 -4.09 -0.54
C MET A 1 -1.52 -3.55 -1.16
N GLY A 2 -0.60 -4.44 -1.57
CA GLY A 2 0.67 -4.06 -2.18
C GLY A 2 1.66 -5.25 -2.18
N LYS A 3 2.91 -5.00 -2.58
CA LYS A 3 4.00 -5.99 -2.46
C LYS A 3 4.30 -6.29 -0.98
N GLY A 4 5.06 -7.35 -0.72
CA GLY A 4 5.61 -7.61 0.62
C GLY A 4 6.63 -6.53 1.00
N GLY A 5 6.71 -6.16 2.28
CA GLY A 5 7.77 -5.28 2.80
C GLY A 5 7.71 -3.82 2.35
N VAL A 6 6.62 -3.36 1.73
CA VAL A 6 6.42 -1.95 1.33
C VAL A 6 5.89 -1.06 2.45
N GLY A 7 5.64 -1.63 3.64
CA GLY A 7 5.18 -0.87 4.81
C GLY A 7 3.67 -0.89 5.09
N LYS A 8 2.91 -1.83 4.52
CA LYS A 8 1.44 -1.95 4.70
C LYS A 8 1.02 -1.97 6.19
N SER A 9 1.55 -2.92 6.96
CA SER A 9 1.23 -3.08 8.38
C SER A 9 1.69 -1.88 9.20
N SER A 10 2.86 -1.30 8.87
CA SER A 10 3.31 -0.06 9.47
C SER A 10 2.30 1.06 9.22
N THR A 11 1.84 1.23 7.97
CA THR A 11 0.88 2.29 7.59
C THR A 11 -0.38 2.20 8.44
N ILE A 12 -0.86 0.98 8.68
CA ILE A 12 -2.01 0.73 9.55
C ILE A 12 -1.70 1.13 11.00
N ASN A 13 -0.56 0.73 11.57
CA ASN A 13 -0.19 1.14 12.93
C ASN A 13 -0.14 2.67 13.07
N SER A 14 0.37 3.38 12.05
CA SER A 14 0.41 4.85 12.05
C SER A 14 -0.97 5.48 11.95
N LEU A 15 -1.84 4.92 11.09
CA LEU A 15 -3.22 5.37 10.93
C LEU A 15 -4.02 5.20 12.23
N ILE A 16 -3.80 4.08 12.92
CA ILE A 16 -4.46 3.79 14.19
C ILE A 16 -3.83 4.55 15.37
N GLY A 17 -2.53 4.87 15.31
CA GLY A 17 -1.78 5.49 16.40
C GLY A 17 -1.28 4.51 17.46
N GLU A 18 -1.35 3.20 17.20
CA GLU A 18 -0.97 2.11 18.12
C GLU A 18 -0.29 0.96 17.37
N GLN A 19 0.48 0.12 18.07
CA GLN A 19 1.06 -1.10 17.51
C GLN A 19 0.03 -2.25 17.49
N VAL A 20 -0.85 -2.23 16.50
CA VAL A 20 -1.99 -3.17 16.37
C VAL A 20 -1.71 -4.36 15.45
N VAL A 21 -0.82 -4.18 14.47
CA VAL A 21 -0.38 -5.23 13.56
C VAL A 21 1.12 -5.43 13.72
N ARG A 22 1.56 -6.69 13.71
CA ARG A 22 2.97 -7.03 13.82
C ARG A 22 3.72 -6.60 12.56
N VAL A 23 4.83 -5.87 12.73
CA VAL A 23 5.74 -5.48 11.65
C VAL A 23 7.01 -6.32 11.75
N THR A 24 7.41 -6.97 10.66
CA THR A 24 8.64 -7.79 10.61
C THR A 24 9.48 -7.40 9.39
N ALA A 25 10.75 -7.07 9.61
CA ALA A 25 11.68 -6.72 8.53
C ALA A 25 12.30 -7.95 7.82
N PHE A 26 12.44 -9.06 8.54
CA PHE A 26 13.20 -10.24 8.08
C PHE A 26 12.38 -11.53 8.01
N GLN A 27 11.11 -11.49 8.39
CA GLN A 27 10.22 -12.66 8.35
C GLN A 27 9.19 -12.48 7.23
N SER A 28 8.81 -13.58 6.59
CA SER A 28 7.70 -13.58 5.65
C SER A 28 6.44 -13.10 6.34
N GLU A 29 5.68 -12.25 5.64
CA GLU A 29 4.38 -11.79 6.13
C GLU A 29 3.46 -13.01 6.35
N GLY A 30 2.59 -12.95 7.35
CA GLY A 30 1.58 -13.99 7.55
C GLY A 30 0.67 -14.13 6.34
N LEU A 31 0.17 -15.34 6.08
CA LEU A 31 -0.65 -15.63 4.89
C LEU A 31 -2.11 -15.15 5.00
N ARG A 32 -2.57 -14.71 6.17
CA ARG A 32 -3.98 -14.38 6.41
C ARG A 32 -4.19 -12.87 6.59
N PRO A 33 -5.24 -12.28 5.99
CA PRO A 33 -5.65 -10.92 6.29
C PRO A 33 -6.04 -10.75 7.75
N VAL A 34 -5.80 -9.56 8.30
CA VAL A 34 -6.13 -9.19 9.68
C VAL A 34 -6.96 -7.91 9.65
N MET A 35 -8.12 -7.91 10.31
CA MET A 35 -8.92 -6.69 10.48
C MET A 35 -8.63 -6.07 11.83
N VAL A 36 -8.36 -4.77 11.81
CA VAL A 36 -8.30 -3.91 13.00
C VAL A 36 -9.50 -2.99 12.98
N SER A 37 -10.23 -2.95 14.08
CA SER A 37 -11.38 -2.06 14.26
C SER A 37 -11.11 -1.09 15.41
N ARG A 38 -11.45 0.19 15.22
CA ARG A 38 -11.42 1.22 16.25
C ARG A 38 -12.70 2.05 16.17
N SER A 39 -13.31 2.34 17.32
CA SER A 39 -14.53 3.13 17.39
C SER A 39 -14.31 4.37 18.24
N TRP A 40 -14.77 5.52 17.76
CA TRP A 40 -14.69 6.81 18.46
C TRP A 40 -15.92 7.65 18.08
N ALA A 41 -16.55 8.30 19.07
CA ALA A 41 -17.69 9.21 18.87
C ALA A 41 -18.80 8.67 17.94
N GLY A 42 -19.11 7.37 18.02
CA GLY A 42 -20.13 6.72 17.17
C GLY A 42 -19.68 6.38 15.74
N PHE A 43 -18.43 6.66 15.38
CA PHE A 43 -17.80 6.26 14.13
C PHE A 43 -16.91 5.03 14.34
N THR A 44 -17.00 4.06 13.42
CA THR A 44 -16.17 2.85 13.43
C THR A 44 -15.26 2.80 12.22
N LEU A 45 -13.95 2.85 12.44
CA LEU A 45 -12.94 2.62 11.42
C LEU A 45 -12.55 1.14 11.41
N ASN A 46 -12.68 0.50 10.25
CA ASN A 46 -12.17 -0.84 10.00
C ASN A 46 -11.04 -0.79 8.97
N VAL A 47 -9.88 -1.31 9.34
CA VAL A 47 -8.69 -1.35 8.47
C VAL A 47 -8.25 -2.79 8.34
N ILE A 48 -8.05 -3.26 7.11
CA ILE A 48 -7.67 -4.65 6.83
C ILE A 48 -6.24 -4.67 6.35
N ASP A 49 -5.35 -5.26 7.16
CA ASP A 49 -4.01 -5.62 6.71
C ASP A 49 -4.07 -6.90 5.89
N THR A 50 -3.24 -6.95 4.84
CA THR A 50 -3.24 -8.04 3.87
C THR A 50 -1.82 -8.54 3.65
N PRO A 51 -1.62 -9.84 3.40
CA PRO A 51 -0.33 -10.36 2.95
C PRO A 51 0.14 -9.68 1.66
N GLY A 52 1.45 -9.68 1.44
CA GLY A 52 2.08 -9.23 0.21
C GLY A 52 1.66 -10.07 -0.99
N LEU A 53 1.43 -9.41 -2.13
CA LEU A 53 0.94 -10.05 -3.34
C LEU A 53 2.04 -10.66 -4.23
N VAL A 54 3.24 -10.84 -3.69
CA VAL A 54 4.39 -11.39 -4.41
C VAL A 54 5.03 -12.50 -3.58
N GLU A 55 5.29 -13.62 -4.24
CA GLU A 55 6.04 -14.74 -3.69
C GLU A 55 7.01 -15.26 -4.75
N ALA A 56 8.28 -15.44 -4.36
CA ALA A 56 9.34 -15.93 -5.24
C ALA A 56 9.45 -15.20 -6.61
N GLY A 57 9.12 -13.90 -6.66
CA GLY A 57 9.18 -13.09 -7.90
C GLY A 57 7.93 -13.16 -8.79
N TYR A 58 6.88 -13.87 -8.37
CA TYR A 58 5.61 -14.00 -9.09
C TYR A 58 4.45 -13.47 -8.26
N VAL A 59 3.31 -13.23 -8.90
CA VAL A 59 2.08 -12.85 -8.19
C VAL A 59 1.61 -14.01 -7.31
N ASN A 60 1.40 -13.74 -6.02
CA ASN A 60 0.83 -14.71 -5.09
C ASN A 60 -0.69 -14.77 -5.23
N HIS A 61 -1.19 -15.63 -6.13
CA HIS A 61 -2.63 -15.81 -6.34
C HIS A 61 -3.34 -16.45 -5.14
N GLN A 62 -2.65 -17.28 -4.34
CA GLN A 62 -3.23 -17.85 -3.13
C GLN A 62 -3.52 -16.76 -2.09
N ALA A 63 -2.60 -15.81 -1.90
CA ALA A 63 -2.82 -14.66 -1.04
C ALA A 63 -4.02 -13.81 -1.52
N LEU A 64 -4.16 -13.60 -2.84
CA LEU A 64 -5.32 -12.89 -3.41
C LEU A 64 -6.65 -13.59 -3.11
N GLU A 65 -6.72 -14.92 -3.27
CA GLU A 65 -7.94 -15.67 -2.95
C GLU A 65 -8.27 -15.65 -1.46
N LEU A 66 -7.25 -15.72 -0.58
CA LEU A 66 -7.45 -15.56 0.86
C LEU A 66 -7.99 -14.16 1.22
N ILE A 67 -7.45 -13.11 0.58
CA ILE A 67 -7.95 -11.75 0.76
C ILE A 67 -9.39 -11.62 0.25
N LYS A 68 -9.67 -12.16 -0.94
CA LYS A 68 -11.01 -12.13 -1.54
C LYS A 68 -12.04 -12.86 -0.68
N GLY A 69 -11.70 -14.06 -0.18
CA GLY A 69 -12.53 -14.83 0.74
C GLY A 69 -12.77 -14.09 2.06
N PHE A 70 -11.73 -13.45 2.61
CA PHE A 70 -11.87 -12.63 3.83
C PHE A 70 -12.79 -11.42 3.62
N LEU A 71 -12.77 -10.82 2.43
CA LEU A 71 -13.59 -9.68 2.05
C LEU A 71 -15.01 -10.05 1.61
N LEU A 72 -15.35 -11.34 1.55
CA LEU A 72 -16.70 -11.79 1.22
C LEU A 72 -17.71 -11.17 2.22
N ASN A 73 -18.80 -10.63 1.67
CA ASN A 73 -19.85 -9.92 2.40
C ASN A 73 -19.39 -8.64 3.12
N LYS A 74 -18.24 -8.06 2.74
CA LYS A 74 -17.77 -6.75 3.24
C LYS A 74 -17.77 -5.73 2.12
N THR A 75 -18.11 -4.50 2.46
CA THR A 75 -17.96 -3.35 1.54
C THR A 75 -16.52 -2.86 1.60
N ILE A 76 -15.93 -2.58 0.43
CA ILE A 76 -14.64 -1.89 0.33
C ILE A 76 -14.94 -0.42 0.04
N ASP A 77 -14.74 0.42 1.05
CA ASP A 77 -14.94 1.87 0.94
C ASP A 77 -13.72 2.55 0.33
N VAL A 78 -12.52 2.13 0.72
CA VAL A 78 -11.25 2.66 0.21
C VAL A 78 -10.23 1.52 0.03
N LEU A 79 -9.53 1.51 -1.09
CA LEU A 79 -8.35 0.67 -1.32
C LEU A 79 -7.08 1.50 -1.10
N LEU A 80 -6.28 1.18 -0.07
CA LEU A 80 -4.91 1.67 0.01
C LEU A 80 -4.00 0.77 -0.82
N TYR A 81 -3.51 1.26 -1.96
CA TYR A 81 -2.46 0.60 -2.74
C TYR A 81 -1.11 1.17 -2.31
N VAL A 82 -0.35 0.35 -1.57
CA VAL A 82 0.90 0.77 -0.93
C VAL A 82 2.09 0.33 -1.76
N ASP A 83 3.00 1.26 -2.04
CA ASP A 83 4.30 1.01 -2.64
C ASP A 83 5.34 1.93 -1.99
N ARG A 84 6.62 1.71 -2.31
CA ARG A 84 7.73 2.51 -1.78
C ARG A 84 8.10 3.66 -2.72
N LEU A 85 8.41 4.81 -2.13
CA LEU A 85 8.92 5.98 -2.86
C LEU A 85 10.36 5.77 -3.33
N ASP A 86 11.19 5.12 -2.51
CA ASP A 86 12.62 4.86 -2.76
C ASP A 86 12.92 3.74 -3.77
N VAL A 87 11.94 3.39 -4.60
CA VAL A 87 12.08 2.43 -5.70
C VAL A 87 12.09 3.18 -7.03
N TYR A 88 13.13 2.94 -7.84
CA TYR A 88 13.40 3.72 -9.04
C TYR A 88 12.62 3.30 -10.30
N ARG A 89 12.00 2.11 -10.29
CA ARG A 89 11.38 1.52 -11.47
C ARG A 89 10.00 0.98 -11.14
N VAL A 90 9.12 1.06 -12.14
CA VAL A 90 7.90 0.28 -12.18
C VAL A 90 8.12 -0.86 -13.15
N ASP A 91 8.21 -2.08 -12.63
CA ASP A 91 8.58 -3.24 -13.41
C ASP A 91 7.35 -3.98 -13.98
N ASN A 92 7.60 -5.13 -14.60
CA ASN A 92 6.51 -5.96 -15.12
C ASN A 92 5.72 -6.64 -14.00
N LEU A 93 6.34 -6.90 -12.85
CA LEU A 93 5.69 -7.53 -11.71
C LEU A 93 4.66 -6.58 -11.10
N ASP A 94 4.96 -5.29 -10.99
CA ASP A 94 3.99 -4.26 -10.58
C ASP A 94 2.73 -4.28 -11.45
N LYS A 95 2.90 -4.36 -12.77
CA LYS A 95 1.79 -4.45 -13.73
C LYS A 95 0.99 -5.74 -13.56
N GLN A 96 1.66 -6.85 -13.27
CA GLN A 96 0.98 -8.13 -13.01
C GLN A 96 0.16 -8.09 -11.72
N ILE A 97 0.68 -7.48 -10.64
CA ILE A 97 -0.05 -7.30 -9.38
C ILE A 97 -1.30 -6.45 -9.60
N ILE A 98 -1.17 -5.31 -10.32
CA ILE A 98 -2.28 -4.43 -10.63
C ILE A 98 -3.36 -5.18 -11.43
N ARG A 99 -2.95 -5.96 -12.44
CA ARG A 99 -3.89 -6.81 -13.21
C ARG A 99 -4.58 -7.84 -12.31
N ALA A 100 -3.84 -8.47 -11.41
CA ALA A 100 -4.38 -9.48 -10.51
C ALA A 100 -5.42 -8.88 -9.55
N ILE A 101 -5.14 -7.73 -8.93
CA ILE A 101 -6.12 -6.98 -8.13
C ILE A 101 -7.36 -6.65 -8.97
N THR A 102 -7.16 -6.12 -10.17
CA THR A 102 -8.27 -5.76 -11.09
C THR A 102 -9.13 -6.97 -11.44
N ASN A 103 -8.51 -8.13 -11.68
CA ASN A 103 -9.23 -9.35 -12.01
C ASN A 103 -10.00 -9.91 -10.80
N SER A 104 -9.45 -9.77 -9.59
CA SER A 104 -10.07 -10.28 -8.36
C SER A 104 -11.20 -9.40 -7.83
N PHE A 105 -11.07 -8.07 -7.93
CA PHE A 105 -11.97 -7.09 -7.30
C PHE A 105 -12.71 -6.17 -8.29
N GLY A 106 -12.45 -6.31 -9.59
CA GLY A 106 -13.02 -5.47 -10.63
C GLY A 106 -12.28 -4.14 -10.81
N LYS A 107 -12.53 -3.46 -11.93
CA LYS A 107 -11.88 -2.18 -12.26
C LYS A 107 -12.31 -1.03 -11.35
N GLU A 108 -13.53 -1.10 -10.83
CA GLU A 108 -14.14 -0.05 -10.00
C GLU A 108 -13.41 0.16 -8.67
N ILE A 109 -12.68 -0.84 -8.17
CA ILE A 109 -11.90 -0.71 -6.93
C ILE A 109 -10.87 0.44 -7.02
N TRP A 110 -10.36 0.71 -8.22
CA TRP A 110 -9.38 1.77 -8.44
C TRP A 110 -9.97 3.18 -8.36
N ARG A 111 -11.29 3.34 -8.58
CA ARG A 111 -11.97 4.63 -8.37
C ARG A 111 -12.09 4.98 -6.89
N LYS A 112 -11.96 3.99 -6.01
CA LYS A 112 -11.94 4.14 -4.56
C LYS A 112 -10.54 3.97 -3.99
N SER A 113 -9.50 4.13 -4.80
CA SER A 113 -8.12 3.82 -4.38
C SER A 113 -7.28 5.05 -4.09
N LEU A 114 -6.40 4.90 -3.10
CA LEU A 114 -5.35 5.84 -2.76
C LEU A 114 -3.99 5.18 -3.00
N LEU A 115 -3.10 5.89 -3.68
CA LEU A 115 -1.71 5.47 -3.82
C LEU A 115 -0.95 5.97 -2.59
N VAL A 116 -0.47 5.06 -1.77
CA VAL A 116 0.37 5.37 -0.61
C VAL A 116 1.82 5.07 -0.95
N LEU A 117 2.67 6.09 -0.92
CA LEU A 117 4.11 5.97 -1.13
C LEU A 117 4.84 6.11 0.21
N THR A 118 5.36 5.00 0.71
CA THR A 118 6.13 4.94 1.96
C THR A 118 7.59 5.33 1.74
N HIS A 119 8.36 5.47 2.83
CA HIS A 119 9.75 5.93 2.78
C HIS A 119 9.88 7.35 2.20
N ALA A 120 8.91 8.21 2.47
CA ALA A 120 8.87 9.57 1.93
C ALA A 120 9.96 10.51 2.49
N GLN A 121 10.72 10.08 3.51
CA GLN A 121 11.88 10.84 4.02
C GLN A 121 13.17 10.56 3.24
N LEU A 122 13.09 9.90 2.09
CA LEU A 122 14.28 9.64 1.28
C LEU A 122 14.93 10.95 0.82
N CYS A 123 16.26 10.94 0.74
CA CYS A 123 17.01 11.95 0.04
C CYS A 123 17.26 11.43 -1.39
N PRO A 124 16.71 12.07 -2.44
CA PRO A 124 16.88 11.58 -3.79
C PRO A 124 18.37 11.53 -4.19
N PRO A 125 18.79 10.53 -4.98
CA PRO A 125 20.16 10.46 -5.45
C PRO A 125 20.51 11.63 -6.38
N ASP A 126 21.80 11.83 -6.59
CA ASP A 126 22.36 12.76 -7.59
C ASP A 126 21.94 14.23 -7.41
N GLY A 127 21.55 14.62 -6.19
CA GLY A 127 21.08 15.97 -5.90
C GLY A 127 19.74 16.31 -6.56
N LEU A 128 18.98 15.29 -7.00
CA LEU A 128 17.65 15.52 -7.57
C LEU A 128 16.72 16.17 -6.54
N ASN A 129 15.95 17.13 -7.01
CA ASN A 129 14.91 17.75 -6.20
C ASN A 129 13.83 16.72 -5.81
N TYR A 130 13.41 16.75 -4.54
CA TYR A 130 12.43 15.81 -3.97
C TYR A 130 11.09 15.83 -4.70
N ASP A 131 10.58 17.01 -5.06
CA ASP A 131 9.29 17.15 -5.74
C ASP A 131 9.36 16.55 -7.14
N VAL A 132 10.48 16.74 -7.85
CA VAL A 132 10.72 16.12 -9.16
C VAL A 132 10.80 14.60 -9.04
N PHE A 133 11.52 14.09 -8.04
CA PHE A 133 11.67 12.66 -7.82
C PHE A 133 10.32 11.99 -7.48
N SER A 134 9.59 12.58 -6.54
CA SER A 134 8.31 12.07 -6.07
C SER A 134 7.21 12.17 -7.14
N SER A 135 7.17 13.24 -7.94
CA SER A 135 6.27 13.36 -9.09
C SER A 135 6.55 12.28 -10.13
N LYS A 136 7.81 12.11 -10.56
CA LYS A 136 8.16 11.06 -11.54
C LYS A 136 7.81 9.66 -11.04
N ARG A 137 8.08 9.37 -9.77
CA ARG A 137 7.79 8.08 -9.17
C ARG A 137 6.27 7.82 -9.11
N SER A 138 5.50 8.76 -8.57
CA SER A 138 4.05 8.65 -8.46
C SER A 138 3.38 8.55 -9.83
N GLU A 139 3.77 9.38 -10.81
CA GLU A 139 3.29 9.29 -12.18
C GLU A 139 3.57 7.94 -12.83
N GLY A 140 4.76 7.37 -12.58
CA GLY A 140 5.13 6.04 -13.05
C GLY A 140 4.17 4.96 -12.54
N VAL A 141 3.89 4.96 -11.23
CA VAL A 141 2.96 3.98 -10.61
C VAL A 141 1.54 4.21 -11.13
N LEU A 142 1.07 5.46 -11.15
CA LEU A 142 -0.27 5.80 -11.67
C LEU A 142 -0.44 5.38 -13.13
N LYS A 143 0.58 5.55 -13.97
CA LYS A 143 0.57 5.08 -15.36
C LYS A 143 0.46 3.56 -15.41
N ALA A 144 1.17 2.83 -14.54
CA ALA A 144 1.04 1.38 -14.47
C ALA A 144 -0.34 0.93 -13.98
N ILE A 145 -0.93 1.63 -13.00
CA ILE A 145 -2.30 1.36 -12.52
C ILE A 145 -3.29 1.52 -13.68
N ARG A 146 -3.24 2.65 -14.40
CA ARG A 146 -4.11 2.90 -15.57
C ARG A 146 -4.00 1.81 -16.63
N MET A 147 -2.77 1.45 -17.00
CA MET A 147 -2.52 0.43 -18.03
C MET A 147 -2.91 -0.98 -17.57
N GLY A 148 -2.59 -1.34 -16.33
CA GLY A 148 -2.85 -2.67 -15.75
C GLY A 148 -4.35 -2.89 -15.49
N ALA A 149 -5.05 -1.88 -14.99
CA ALA A 149 -6.48 -1.93 -14.71
C ALA A 149 -7.35 -1.66 -15.96
N ARG A 150 -6.75 -1.19 -17.06
CA ARG A 150 -7.44 -0.76 -18.29
C ARG A 150 -8.50 0.31 -18.01
N ILE A 151 -8.07 1.38 -17.32
CA ILE A 151 -8.89 2.54 -16.93
C ILE A 151 -8.40 3.78 -17.70
N ARG A 152 -9.32 4.61 -18.18
CA ARG A 152 -8.96 5.84 -18.90
C ARG A 152 -8.42 6.87 -17.91
N LYS A 153 -7.52 7.76 -18.38
CA LYS A 153 -6.86 8.76 -17.53
C LYS A 153 -7.84 9.62 -16.73
N MET A 154 -8.95 10.01 -17.34
CA MET A 154 -10.03 10.83 -16.75
C MET A 154 -10.84 10.12 -15.67
N ASP A 155 -10.86 8.79 -15.66
CA ASP A 155 -11.67 8.00 -14.72
C ASP A 155 -10.87 7.58 -13.47
N LEU A 156 -9.61 8.03 -13.35
CA LEU A 156 -8.72 7.69 -12.24
C LEU A 156 -8.46 8.92 -11.37
N GLU A 157 -9.33 9.13 -10.39
CA GLU A 157 -9.10 10.02 -9.26
C GLU A 157 -8.37 9.23 -8.18
N VAL A 158 -7.03 9.23 -8.21
CA VAL A 158 -6.21 8.62 -7.15
C VAL A 158 -5.48 9.73 -6.43
N CYS A 159 -5.82 9.94 -5.16
CA CYS A 159 -5.00 10.81 -4.32
C CYS A 159 -3.71 10.07 -3.93
N ILE A 160 -2.62 10.83 -3.86
CA ILE A 160 -1.31 10.33 -3.48
C ILE A 160 -1.06 10.72 -2.03
N LEU A 161 -0.71 9.75 -1.20
CA LEU A 161 -0.29 9.97 0.18
C LEU A 161 1.19 9.61 0.32
N PHE A 162 2.01 10.61 0.63
CA PHE A 162 3.42 10.40 0.98
C PHE A 162 3.53 10.16 2.48
N GLN A 163 3.92 8.96 2.87
CA GLN A 163 4.04 8.62 4.28
C GLN A 163 5.46 8.83 4.79
N VAL A 164 5.60 9.81 5.69
CA VAL A 164 6.83 10.10 6.42
C VAL A 164 6.78 9.37 7.77
N TYR A 165 7.78 8.52 8.03
CA TYR A 165 8.00 7.93 9.35
C TYR A 165 9.20 8.58 10.02
N LEU A 166 8.99 9.10 11.22
CA LEU A 166 10.07 9.12 12.20
C LEU A 166 10.08 7.74 12.85
N CYS A 167 11.03 6.88 12.46
CA CYS A 167 11.40 5.78 13.33
C CYS A 167 11.85 6.41 14.66
N GLY A 168 11.19 6.07 15.76
CA GLY A 168 11.25 6.80 17.02
C GLY A 168 12.66 7.21 17.43
N ARG A 169 12.91 8.53 17.52
CA ARG A 169 13.78 9.04 18.57
C ARG A 169 12.96 9.13 19.86
N HIS A 170 12.78 8.00 20.52
CA HIS A 170 12.95 8.00 21.97
C HIS A 170 14.44 7.74 22.22
N VAL A 171 15.27 8.73 21.89
CA VAL A 171 16.55 8.85 22.59
C VAL A 171 16.13 9.45 23.92
N GLY A 172 16.15 8.65 24.99
CA GLY A 172 16.04 9.19 26.33
C GLY A 172 17.05 10.32 26.45
N LEU A 173 16.56 11.53 26.71
CA LEU A 173 17.42 12.56 27.25
C LEU A 173 17.89 12.02 28.61
N PRO A 174 19.20 11.95 28.88
CA PRO A 174 19.64 11.72 30.25
C PRO A 174 19.13 12.88 31.11
N GLU A 175 18.56 12.55 32.26
CA GLU A 175 18.34 13.51 33.36
C GLU A 175 19.66 14.13 33.81
#